data_AF-A0A1G7QXP5-F1
#
_entry.id   AF-A0A1G7QXP5-F1
#
_cell.length_a   1.000
_cell.length_b   1.000
_cell.length_c   1.000
_cell.angle_alpha   90.00
_cell.angle_beta   90.00
_cell.angle_gamma   90.00
#
_symmetry.space_group_name_H-M   'P 1'
#
loop_
_entity.id
_entity.type
_entity.pdbx_description
1 polymer ?
#
loop_
_entity_poly.entity_id
_entity_poly.type
_entity_poly.pdbx_seq_one_letter_code
_entity_poly.pdbx_strand_id
1 'polypeptide(L)'
;MKHVVAVLWQTGLLIVAAFAGFVTGMVVPSIRIQRVVSQSATHIRTYDFNWILAVLLVFVVLLAVGAILKRFREVAITATIALVITIAGLALFTQIGIKDVSFS
;
A
#
# COMPACT_ATOMS: atom_id res chain seq x y z
N MET A 1 -24.92 -10.05 -0.54
CA MET A 1 -24.51 -9.15 0.56
C MET A 1 -23.22 -9.57 1.25
N LYS A 2 -23.07 -10.82 1.71
CA LYS A 2 -21.87 -11.28 2.46
C LYS A 2 -20.52 -11.06 1.73
N HIS A 3 -20.45 -11.34 0.42
CA HIS A 3 -19.22 -11.10 -0.37
C HIS A 3 -18.88 -9.61 -0.54
N VAL A 4 -19.89 -8.75 -0.65
CA VAL A 4 -19.68 -7.30 -0.80
C VAL A 4 -19.10 -6.72 0.49
N VAL A 5 -19.64 -7.13 1.65
CA VAL A 5 -19.11 -6.71 2.97
C VAL A 5 -17.69 -7.23 3.17
N ALA A 6 -17.39 -8.47 2.75
CA ALA A 6 -16.04 -9.02 2.81
C ALA A 6 -15.05 -8.23 1.95
N VAL A 7 -15.42 -7.87 0.71
CA VAL A 7 -14.59 -7.04 -0.17
C VAL A 7 -14.36 -5.65 0.42
N LEU A 8 -15.39 -5.01 0.97
CA LEU A 8 -15.25 -3.68 1.60
C LEU A 8 -14.31 -3.74 2.81
N TRP A 9 -14.45 -4.77 3.65
CA TRP A 9 -13.58 -4.96 4.81
C TRP A 9 -12.13 -5.23 4.42
N GLN A 10 -11.90 -6.12 3.44
CA GLN A 10 -10.56 -6.41 2.92
C GLN A 10 -9.94 -5.17 2.26
N THR A 11 -10.72 -4.41 1.49
CA THR A 11 -10.26 -3.14 0.88
C THR A 11 -9.85 -2.14 1.96
N GLY A 12 -10.65 -1.99 3.02
CA GLY A 12 -10.31 -1.13 4.16
C GLY A 12 -9.01 -1.54 4.85
N LEU A 13 -8.83 -2.84 5.11
CA LEU A 13 -7.59 -3.39 5.66
C LEU A 13 -6.37 -3.11 4.78
N LEU A 14 -6.50 -3.27 3.46
CA LEU A 14 -5.42 -3.01 2.51
C LEU A 14 -5.08 -1.52 2.42
N ILE A 15 -6.08 -0.62 2.52
CA ILE A 15 -5.85 0.83 2.56
C ILE A 15 -5.11 1.23 3.85
N VAL A 16 -5.50 0.69 5.01
CA VAL A 16 -4.79 0.92 6.27
C VAL A 16 -3.35 0.41 6.19
N ALA A 17 -3.14 -0.75 5.57
CA ALA A 17 -1.80 -1.29 5.34
C ALA A 17 -0.96 -0.39 4.42
N ALA A 18 -1.56 0.12 3.34
CA ALA A 18 -0.91 1.09 2.45
C ALA A 18 -0.49 2.34 3.21
N PHE A 19 -1.39 2.89 4.03
CA PHE A 19 -1.10 4.07 4.84
C PHE A 19 0.00 3.81 5.87
N ALA A 20 -0.03 2.67 6.56
CA ALA A 20 1.02 2.26 7.49
C ALA A 20 2.37 2.10 6.77
N GLY A 21 2.39 1.46 5.60
CA GLY A 21 3.60 1.33 4.77
C GLY A 21 4.13 2.68 4.28
N PHE A 22 3.24 3.61 3.95
CA PHE A 22 3.57 4.99 3.58
C PHE A 22 4.20 5.76 4.77
N VAL A 23 3.54 5.78 5.93
CA VAL A 23 4.06 6.45 7.14
C VAL A 23 5.39 5.85 7.57
N THR A 24 5.51 4.52 7.60
CA THR A 24 6.78 3.84 7.95
C THR A 24 7.87 4.18 6.92
N GLY A 25 7.50 4.25 5.64
CA GLY A 25 8.36 4.69 4.55
C GLY A 25 8.80 6.16 4.65
N MET A 26 8.04 7.04 5.31
CA MET A 26 8.44 8.42 5.60
C MET A 26 9.31 8.53 6.86
N VAL A 27 8.96 7.76 7.91
CA VAL A 27 9.60 7.84 9.23
C VAL A 27 10.98 7.16 9.25
N VAL A 28 11.14 6.02 8.58
CA VAL A 28 12.42 5.29 8.59
C VAL A 28 13.55 6.06 7.90
N PRO A 29 13.33 6.71 6.73
CA PRO A 29 14.32 7.59 6.13
C PRO A 29 14.52 8.87 6.91
N SER A 30 13.51 9.51 7.52
CA SER A 30 13.73 10.76 8.27
C SER A 30 14.69 10.59 9.45
N ILE A 31 14.64 9.43 10.13
CA ILE A 31 15.61 9.05 11.18
C ILE A 31 17.00 8.75 10.59
N ARG A 32 17.07 8.16 9.38
CA ARG A 32 18.34 7.83 8.71
C ARG A 32 19.00 9.05 8.04
N ILE A 33 18.20 9.97 7.51
CA ILE A 33 18.62 11.19 6.81
C ILE A 33 19.27 12.14 7.82
N GLN A 34 18.75 12.25 9.06
CA GLN A 34 19.47 12.96 10.13
C GLN A 34 20.91 12.47 10.37
N ARG A 35 21.21 11.21 10.03
CA ARG A 35 22.55 10.63 10.17
C ARG A 35 23.45 10.77 8.93
N VAL A 36 22.88 11.13 7.76
CA VAL A 36 23.56 11.05 6.45
C VAL A 36 23.58 12.39 5.69
N VAL A 37 22.88 13.44 6.15
CA VAL A 37 22.90 14.78 5.52
C VAL A 37 24.27 15.47 5.55
N SER A 38 25.27 14.92 6.24
CA SER A 38 26.66 15.41 6.15
C SER A 38 27.37 15.04 4.84
N GLN A 39 26.82 14.17 3.97
CA GLN A 39 27.46 13.84 2.70
C GLN A 39 26.45 13.78 1.54
N SER A 40 26.56 14.77 0.65
CA SER A 40 26.12 14.76 -0.76
C SER A 40 24.60 14.74 -1.05
N ALA A 41 24.06 15.94 -1.27
CA ALA A 41 22.90 16.16 -2.12
C ALA A 41 23.23 15.78 -3.58
N THR A 42 22.37 14.99 -4.23
CA THR A 42 22.07 15.02 -5.70
C THR A 42 21.18 13.87 -6.16
N HIS A 43 20.83 12.89 -5.31
CA HIS A 43 19.83 11.89 -5.67
C HIS A 43 18.76 11.82 -4.57
N ILE A 44 17.76 12.71 -4.68
CA ILE A 44 16.46 12.47 -4.05
C ILE A 44 15.84 11.32 -4.85
N ARG A 45 16.30 10.10 -4.57
CA ARG A 45 15.54 8.89 -4.92
C ARG A 45 14.33 8.97 -4.00
N THR A 46 13.27 9.61 -4.48
CA THR A 46 12.01 9.75 -3.76
C THR A 46 11.66 8.36 -3.26
N TYR A 47 11.67 8.17 -1.93
CA TYR A 47 11.43 6.91 -1.25
C TYR A 47 9.94 6.52 -1.35
N ASP A 48 9.35 6.62 -2.54
CA ASP A 48 7.91 6.60 -2.78
C ASP A 48 7.25 5.22 -2.63
N PHE A 49 7.98 4.15 -2.30
CA PHE A 49 7.50 2.81 -2.63
C PHE A 49 7.65 1.74 -1.54
N ASN A 50 7.12 2.00 -0.34
CA ASN A 50 6.88 0.96 0.67
C ASN A 50 5.40 0.59 0.90
N TRP A 51 4.45 1.38 0.39
CA TRP A 51 3.02 1.11 0.57
C TRP A 51 2.57 -0.14 -0.19
N ILE A 52 3.11 -0.38 -1.40
CA ILE A 52 2.74 -1.55 -2.20
C ILE A 52 3.19 -2.86 -1.54
N LEU A 53 4.36 -2.86 -0.89
CA LEU A 53 4.86 -4.02 -0.15
C LEU A 53 3.97 -4.32 1.06
N ALA A 54 3.53 -3.29 1.79
CA ALA A 54 2.62 -3.46 2.90
C ALA A 54 1.25 -4.01 2.46
N VAL A 55 0.70 -3.49 1.35
CA VAL A 55 -0.53 -4.00 0.72
C VAL A 55 -0.38 -5.47 0.32
N LEU A 56 0.72 -5.82 -0.36
CA LEU A 56 0.99 -7.19 -0.79
C LEU A 56 1.15 -8.14 0.40
N LEU A 57 1.80 -7.71 1.48
CA LEU A 57 1.97 -8.54 2.68
C LEU A 57 0.60 -8.85 3.32
N VAL A 58 -0.27 -7.85 3.44
CA VAL A 58 -1.63 -8.07 3.96
C VAL A 58 -2.46 -8.93 3.02
N PHE A 59 -2.30 -8.79 1.70
CA PHE A 59 -2.94 -9.69 0.73
C PHE A 59 -2.50 -11.15 0.92
N VAL A 60 -1.20 -11.41 1.09
CA VAL A 60 -0.67 -12.75 1.37
C VAL A 60 -1.24 -13.31 2.68
N VAL A 61 -1.34 -12.49 3.72
CA VAL A 61 -1.94 -12.90 5.00
C VAL A 61 -3.42 -13.28 4.82
N LEU A 62 -4.18 -12.51 4.04
CA LEU A 62 -5.58 -12.84 3.74
C LEU A 62 -5.71 -14.19 3.03
N LEU A 63 -4.83 -14.48 2.06
CA LEU A 63 -4.78 -15.77 1.38
C LEU A 63 -4.42 -16.91 2.34
N ALA A 64 -3.45 -16.70 3.22
CA ALA A 64 -3.05 -17.68 4.24
C ALA A 64 -4.20 -17.98 5.21
N VAL A 65 -4.93 -16.96 5.66
CA VAL A 65 -6.14 -17.13 6.50
C VAL A 65 -7.22 -17.91 5.73
N GLY A 66 -7.43 -17.61 4.44
CA GLY A 66 -8.33 -18.36 3.58
C GLY A 66 -7.96 -19.84 3.44
N ALA A 67 -6.66 -20.14 3.36
CA ALA A 67 -6.14 -21.51 3.32
C ALA A 67 -6.37 -22.24 4.65
N ILE A 68 -6.08 -21.61 5.79
CA ILE A 68 -6.29 -22.17 7.13
C ILE A 68 -7.76 -22.48 7.37
N LEU A 69 -8.66 -21.58 6.98
CA LEU A 69 -10.11 -21.75 7.13
C LEU A 69 -10.73 -22.67 6.07
N LYS A 70 -9.94 -23.26 5.17
CA LYS A 70 -10.39 -24.08 4.03
C LYS A 70 -11.41 -23.39 3.11
N ARG A 71 -11.39 -22.05 3.06
CA ARG A 71 -12.24 -21.20 2.20
C ARG A 71 -11.43 -20.45 1.15
N PHE A 72 -10.31 -21.04 0.74
CA PHE A 72 -9.30 -20.39 -0.09
C PHE A 72 -9.87 -19.79 -1.38
N ARG A 73 -10.72 -20.52 -2.12
CA ARG A 73 -11.32 -20.00 -3.38
C ARG A 73 -12.15 -18.74 -3.16
N GLU A 74 -13.03 -18.71 -2.17
CA GLU A 74 -13.90 -17.55 -1.91
C GLU A 74 -13.09 -16.35 -1.39
N VAL A 75 -12.11 -16.61 -0.51
CA VAL A 75 -11.24 -15.57 0.05
C VAL A 75 -10.29 -15.02 -1.03
N ALA A 76 -9.75 -15.87 -1.90
CA ALA A 76 -8.87 -15.44 -2.99
C ALA A 76 -9.59 -14.53 -3.98
N ILE A 77 -10.84 -14.85 -4.37
CA ILE A 77 -11.62 -14.00 -5.28
C ILE A 77 -11.90 -12.65 -4.63
N THR A 78 -12.40 -12.63 -3.40
CA THR A 78 -12.74 -11.38 -2.69
C THR A 78 -11.50 -10.52 -2.42
N ALA A 79 -10.40 -11.14 -1.98
CA ALA A 79 -9.14 -10.44 -1.70
C ALA A 79 -8.49 -9.90 -2.98
N THR A 80 -8.61 -10.60 -4.11
CA THR A 80 -8.09 -10.13 -5.40
C THR A 80 -8.85 -8.90 -5.88
N ILE A 81 -10.19 -8.92 -5.76
CA ILE A 81 -11.02 -7.75 -6.10
C ILE A 81 -10.64 -6.56 -5.19
N ALA A 82 -10.50 -6.81 -3.89
CA ALA A 82 -10.08 -5.78 -2.93
C ALA A 82 -8.69 -5.21 -3.27
N LEU A 83 -7.73 -6.07 -3.65
CA LEU A 83 -6.38 -5.66 -4.06
C LEU A 83 -6.42 -4.74 -5.29
N VAL A 84 -7.19 -5.11 -6.32
CA VAL A 84 -7.33 -4.29 -7.54
C VAL A 84 -7.94 -2.93 -7.21
N ILE A 85 -9.00 -2.90 -6.38
CA ILE A 85 -9.62 -1.64 -5.94
C ILE A 85 -8.62 -0.77 -5.17
N THR A 86 -7.87 -1.36 -4.24
CA THR A 86 -6.86 -0.62 -3.45
C THR A 86 -5.75 -0.06 -4.33
N ILE A 87 -5.20 -0.86 -5.25
CA ILE A 87 -4.14 -0.40 -6.16
C ILE A 87 -4.68 0.69 -7.09
N ALA A 88 -5.86 0.51 -7.70
CA ALA A 88 -6.45 1.50 -8.60
C ALA A 88 -6.75 2.81 -7.86
N GLY A 89 -7.32 2.74 -6.65
CA GLY A 89 -7.59 3.92 -5.83
C GLY A 89 -6.33 4.66 -5.42
N LEU A 90 -5.28 3.95 -5.00
CA LEU A 90 -4.00 4.56 -4.63
C LEU A 90 -3.23 5.10 -5.85
N ALA A 91 -3.29 4.41 -6.99
CA ALA A 91 -2.70 4.89 -8.24
C ALA A 91 -3.37 6.20 -8.70
N LEU A 92 -4.70 6.29 -8.63
CA LEU A 92 -5.41 7.53 -8.92
C LEU A 92 -5.05 8.64 -7.92
N PHE A 93 -4.98 8.34 -6.63
CA PHE A 93 -4.60 9.31 -5.60
C PHE A 93 -3.17 9.84 -5.80
N THR A 94 -2.21 8.95 -6.07
CA THR A 94 -0.82 9.33 -6.33
C THR A 94 -0.67 10.10 -7.63
N GLN A 95 -1.39 9.74 -8.69
CA GLN A 95 -1.39 10.51 -9.94
C GLN A 95 -2.04 11.89 -9.82
N ILE A 96 -3.07 12.06 -8.97
CA ILE A 96 -3.65 13.37 -8.67
C ILE A 96 -2.65 14.27 -7.91
N GLY A 97 -1.78 13.69 -7.07
CA GLY A 97 -0.69 14.39 -6.40
C GLY A 97 0.52 14.74 -7.29
N ILE A 98 0.65 14.10 -8.46
CA ILE A 98 1.74 14.32 -9.44
C ILE A 98 1.22 15.10 -10.67
N LYS A 99 0.09 15.83 -10.56
CA LYS A 99 -0.28 16.83 -11.57
C LYS A 99 0.40 18.16 -11.24
N ASP A 100 1.63 18.26 -11.73
CA ASP A 100 2.30 19.48 -12.17
C ASP A 100 2.38 20.64 -11.16
N VAL A 101 3.46 20.64 -10.37
CA VAL A 101 4.13 21.93 -10.06
C VAL A 101 5.02 22.27 -11.25
N SER A 102 4.40 22.57 -12.39
CA SER A 102 5.09 23.19 -13.52
C SER A 102 5.32 24.65 -13.14
N PHE A 103 6.50 24.97 -12.61
CA PHE A 103 6.95 26.35 -12.53
C PHE A 103 7.15 26.85 -13.97
N SER A 104 6.19 27.60 -14.50
CA SER A 104 6.38 28.49 -15.66
C SER A 104 6.94 29.82 -15.19
#